data_AF-A0A2S6MJ56-F1
#
_entry.id   AF-A0A2S6MJ56-F1
#
_cell.length_a   1.000
_cell.length_b   1.000
_cell.length_c   1.000
_cell.angle_alpha   90.00
_cell.angle_beta   90.00
_cell.angle_gamma   90.00
#
_symmetry.space_group_name_H-M   'P 1'
#
loop_
_entity.id
_entity.type
_entity.pdbx_description
1 polymer ?
#
loop_
_entity_poly.entity_id
_entity_poly.type
_entity_poly.pdbx_seq_one_letter_code
_entity_poly.pdbx_strand_id
1 'polypeptide(L)'
;YLQPAVGGVILSTRFWQRFASIDNVIAIKIAPFNRYRTLDVLRGVAAAGALDRVALYTGNDDHILLDLMLPFDLRDNGVSTRTYFKGGLLGHWSVWTASAIKQFERCKAARHKDSVPADLLALDARVTDCNSAFFDVANNFHGCIAGCHEVLRRQGLMQGLWCLDPDEGLSPGQKEEIDRVYRAHADLSDDAFVAANRDKWLA
;
A
#
# COMPACT_ATOMS: atom_id res chain seq x y z
N TYR A 1 5.38 3.59 10.01
CA TYR A 1 4.24 4.13 10.77
C TYR A 1 3.03 3.26 10.49
N LEU A 2 2.72 2.32 11.38
CA LEU A 2 1.59 1.40 11.23
C LEU A 2 0.33 1.97 11.88
N GLN A 3 -0.83 1.57 11.38
CA GLN A 3 -2.13 1.86 11.99
C GLN A 3 -2.35 1.08 13.31
N PRO A 4 -3.16 1.60 14.25
CA PRO A 4 -3.38 0.93 15.54
C PRO A 4 -4.00 -0.47 15.47
N ALA A 5 -4.83 -0.75 14.45
CA ALA A 5 -5.49 -2.05 14.30
C ALA A 5 -4.51 -3.23 14.14
N VAL A 6 -3.28 -2.95 13.69
CA VAL A 6 -2.21 -3.96 13.52
C VAL A 6 -0.99 -3.65 14.41
N GLY A 7 -1.23 -3.09 15.60
CA GLY A 7 -0.19 -2.86 16.62
C GLY A 7 0.57 -1.53 16.51
N GLY A 8 0.13 -0.61 15.65
CA GLY A 8 0.70 0.72 15.55
C GLY A 8 0.32 1.67 16.69
N VAL A 9 0.99 2.82 16.76
CA VAL A 9 0.70 3.91 17.73
C VAL A 9 0.49 5.22 17.00
N ILE A 10 -0.36 6.10 17.54
CA ILE A 10 -0.59 7.43 16.95
C ILE A 10 0.60 8.33 17.29
N LEU A 11 1.17 8.94 16.24
CA LEU A 11 2.35 9.81 16.36
C LEU A 11 2.02 11.20 15.83
N SER A 12 2.31 12.22 16.63
CA SER A 12 1.99 13.61 16.32
C SER A 12 2.94 14.23 15.29
N THR A 13 2.54 15.33 14.67
CA THR A 13 3.40 16.14 13.79
C THR A 13 4.73 16.52 14.45
N ARG A 14 4.72 16.85 15.75
CA ARG A 14 5.93 17.19 16.52
C ARG A 14 6.88 15.99 16.67
N PHE A 15 6.33 14.78 16.83
CA PHE A 15 7.15 13.57 16.80
C PHE A 15 7.85 13.44 15.44
N TRP A 16 7.09 13.56 14.35
CA TRP A 16 7.62 13.40 12.99
C TRP A 16 8.66 14.45 12.64
N GLN A 17 8.49 15.69 13.10
CA GLN A 17 9.50 16.73 12.97
C GLN A 17 10.81 16.32 13.66
N ARG A 18 10.75 15.93 14.93
CA ARG A 18 11.94 15.49 15.68
C ARG A 18 12.60 14.26 15.08
N PHE A 19 11.79 13.30 14.61
CA PHE A 19 12.29 12.09 13.96
C PHE A 19 12.99 12.42 12.64
N ALA A 20 12.40 13.26 11.80
CA ALA A 20 12.97 13.68 10.51
C ALA A 20 14.20 14.60 10.65
N SER A 21 14.42 15.20 11.82
CA SER A 21 15.66 15.93 12.14
C SER A 21 16.85 15.02 12.48
N ILE A 22 16.65 13.71 12.62
CA ILE A 22 17.75 12.76 12.83
C ILE A 22 18.49 12.56 11.49
N ASP A 23 19.80 12.79 11.47
CA ASP A 23 20.63 12.75 10.26
C ASP A 23 20.60 11.38 9.55
N ASN A 24 20.51 10.30 10.31
CA ASN A 24 20.51 8.94 9.78
C ASN A 24 19.14 8.46 9.27
N VAL A 25 18.08 9.26 9.44
CA VAL A 25 16.75 8.91 8.88
C VAL A 25 16.74 9.21 7.40
N ILE A 26 16.64 8.18 6.56
CA ILE A 26 16.65 8.33 5.09
C ILE A 26 15.27 8.11 4.45
N ALA A 27 14.34 7.46 5.14
CA ALA A 27 13.03 7.13 4.59
C ALA A 27 11.98 6.89 5.69
N ILE A 28 10.71 7.05 5.33
CA ILE A 28 9.56 6.72 6.19
C ILE A 28 8.52 5.96 5.37
N LYS A 29 8.17 4.75 5.83
CA LYS A 29 6.94 4.05 5.40
C LYS A 29 5.74 4.60 6.18
N ILE A 30 4.77 5.16 5.47
CA ILE A 30 3.58 5.81 6.03
C ILE A 30 2.35 4.93 5.77
N ALA A 31 1.94 4.13 6.76
CA ALA A 31 0.80 3.21 6.70
C ALA A 31 -0.23 3.44 7.83
N PRO A 32 -0.67 4.69 8.12
CA PRO A 32 -1.63 4.94 9.17
C PRO A 32 -3.08 4.62 8.80
N PHE A 33 -3.39 4.35 7.52
CA PHE A 33 -4.73 4.10 6.98
C PHE A 33 -5.70 5.22 7.40
N ASN A 34 -5.18 6.44 7.39
CA ASN A 34 -5.84 7.62 7.88
C ASN A 34 -5.18 8.86 7.27
N ARG A 35 -5.94 9.61 6.46
CA ARG A 35 -5.40 10.74 5.70
C ARG A 35 -4.88 11.86 6.60
N TYR A 36 -5.54 12.15 7.72
CA TYR A 36 -5.10 13.16 8.68
C TYR A 36 -3.73 12.80 9.26
N ARG A 37 -3.54 11.54 9.63
CA ARG A 37 -2.25 11.03 10.16
C ARG A 37 -1.16 10.98 9.08
N THR A 38 -1.51 10.70 7.83
CA THR A 38 -0.58 10.83 6.69
C THR A 38 -0.10 12.28 6.56
N LEU A 39 -1.00 13.27 6.70
CA LEU A 39 -0.66 14.69 6.68
C LEU A 39 0.20 15.11 7.87
N ASP A 40 0.01 14.54 9.06
CA ASP A 40 0.86 14.84 10.22
C ASP A 40 2.33 14.45 9.98
N VAL A 41 2.57 13.31 9.30
CA VAL A 41 3.93 12.91 8.93
C VAL A 41 4.52 13.89 7.92
N LEU A 42 3.78 14.18 6.85
CA LEU A 42 4.21 15.10 5.79
C LEU A 42 4.55 16.49 6.33
N ARG A 43 3.69 17.04 7.20
CA ARG A 43 3.90 18.31 7.88
C ARG A 43 5.11 18.27 8.80
N GLY A 44 5.31 17.18 9.54
CA GLY A 44 6.47 17.01 10.41
C GLY A 44 7.78 17.01 9.63
N VAL A 45 7.85 16.24 8.54
CA VAL A 45 9.03 16.17 7.65
C VAL A 45 9.31 17.53 7.00
N ALA A 46 8.26 18.24 6.55
CA ALA A 46 8.38 19.60 6.02
C ALA A 46 8.92 20.58 7.07
N ALA A 47 8.37 20.56 8.29
CA ALA A 47 8.81 21.40 9.40
C ALA A 47 10.25 21.09 9.88
N ALA A 48 10.80 19.93 9.51
CA ALA A 48 12.20 19.58 9.73
C ALA A 48 13.12 20.01 8.58
N GLY A 49 12.59 20.62 7.51
CA GLY A 49 13.35 20.95 6.29
C GLY A 49 13.87 19.71 5.56
N ALA A 50 13.22 18.55 5.73
CA ALA A 50 13.78 17.26 5.37
C ALA A 50 13.12 16.59 4.15
N LEU A 51 12.24 17.29 3.42
CA LEU A 51 11.48 16.71 2.29
C LEU A 51 12.38 16.23 1.13
N ASP A 52 13.54 16.85 0.92
CA ASP A 52 14.48 16.44 -0.13
C ASP A 52 15.40 15.29 0.30
N ARG A 53 15.57 15.09 1.61
CA ARG A 53 16.49 14.10 2.19
C ARG A 53 15.80 12.81 2.60
N VAL A 54 14.57 12.90 3.12
CA VAL A 54 13.81 11.75 3.65
C VAL A 54 12.81 11.28 2.59
N ALA A 55 13.05 10.09 2.03
CA ALA A 55 12.16 9.49 1.06
C ALA A 55 10.85 9.01 1.73
N LEU A 56 9.72 9.52 1.25
CA LEU A 56 8.40 9.14 1.76
C LEU A 56 7.84 8.00 0.91
N TYR A 57 7.49 6.88 1.54
CA TYR A 57 6.86 5.73 0.91
C TYR A 57 5.47 5.52 1.50
N THR A 58 4.46 5.36 0.64
CA THR A 58 3.14 4.98 1.14
C THR A 58 3.16 3.52 1.54
N GLY A 59 2.51 3.20 2.65
CA GLY A 59 2.15 1.86 3.02
C GLY A 59 0.64 1.72 3.24
N ASN A 60 -0.15 2.67 2.73
CA ASN A 60 -1.62 2.66 2.80
C ASN A 60 -2.16 1.74 1.70
N ASP A 61 -2.33 0.45 2.01
CA ASP A 61 -2.90 -0.51 1.07
C ASP A 61 -4.37 -0.15 0.73
N ASP A 62 -5.07 0.62 1.57
CA ASP A 62 -6.41 1.14 1.30
C ASP A 62 -6.48 2.27 0.27
N HIS A 63 -5.34 2.86 -0.11
CA HIS A 63 -5.28 4.07 -0.94
C HIS A 63 -4.00 4.16 -1.80
N ILE A 64 -3.58 3.01 -2.35
CA ILE A 64 -2.28 2.85 -3.03
C ILE A 64 -2.12 3.82 -4.21
N LEU A 65 -3.05 3.78 -5.17
CA LEU A 65 -2.85 4.45 -6.46
C LEU A 65 -2.93 5.95 -6.29
N LEU A 66 -3.91 6.43 -5.52
CA LEU A 66 -4.05 7.86 -5.21
C LEU A 66 -2.82 8.39 -4.46
N ASP A 67 -2.29 7.69 -3.46
CA ASP A 67 -1.06 8.12 -2.79
C ASP A 67 0.13 8.22 -3.76
N LEU A 68 0.22 7.32 -4.73
CA LEU A 68 1.29 7.33 -5.72
C LEU A 68 1.15 8.44 -6.78
N MET A 69 -0.03 9.03 -6.98
CA MET A 69 -0.22 10.10 -7.99
C MET A 69 -0.45 11.48 -7.40
N LEU A 70 -1.02 11.58 -6.20
CA LEU A 70 -1.46 12.84 -5.61
C LEU A 70 -0.27 13.74 -5.23
N PRO A 71 -0.27 15.01 -5.67
CA PRO A 71 0.59 16.02 -5.08
C PRO A 71 0.11 16.37 -3.68
N PHE A 72 1.05 16.56 -2.76
CA PHE A 72 0.81 17.11 -1.44
C PHE A 72 1.36 18.53 -1.39
N ASP A 73 0.46 19.51 -1.42
CA ASP A 73 0.81 20.92 -1.25
C ASP A 73 0.77 21.27 0.23
N LEU A 74 1.95 21.34 0.83
CA LEU A 74 2.13 21.69 2.24
C LEU A 74 2.37 23.19 2.33
N ARG A 75 1.53 23.90 3.07
CA ARG A 75 1.67 25.35 3.29
C ARG A 75 2.22 25.63 4.67
N ASP A 76 3.29 26.41 4.72
CA ASP A 76 3.86 26.95 5.95
C ASP A 76 4.31 28.40 5.72
N ASN A 77 3.94 29.31 6.62
CA ASN A 77 4.26 30.75 6.54
C ASN A 77 4.02 31.41 5.15
N GLY A 78 2.95 31.00 4.46
CA GLY A 78 2.62 31.51 3.12
C GLY A 78 3.41 30.90 1.96
N VAL A 79 4.40 30.05 2.25
CA VAL A 79 5.16 29.29 1.25
C VAL A 79 4.49 27.94 1.03
N SER A 80 4.26 27.58 -0.23
CA SER A 80 3.71 26.27 -0.61
C SER A 80 4.82 25.38 -1.12
N THR A 81 5.03 24.24 -0.47
CA THR A 81 5.97 23.20 -0.91
C THR A 81 5.18 21.99 -1.40
N ARG A 82 5.40 21.60 -2.66
CA ARG A 82 4.79 20.42 -3.26
C ARG A 82 5.69 19.21 -3.08
N THR A 83 5.12 18.11 -2.57
CA THR A 83 5.83 16.83 -2.47
C THR A 83 4.96 15.67 -2.96
N TYR A 84 5.58 14.51 -3.15
CA TYR A 84 4.96 13.27 -3.61
C TYR A 84 5.54 12.10 -2.84
N PHE A 85 4.75 11.03 -2.70
CA PHE A 85 5.30 9.73 -2.33
C PHE A 85 6.27 9.24 -3.42
N LYS A 86 7.47 8.80 -3.02
CA LYS A 86 8.48 8.28 -3.94
C LYS A 86 8.11 6.90 -4.49
N GLY A 87 7.40 6.10 -3.69
CA GLY A 87 6.91 4.78 -4.06
C GLY A 87 6.05 4.16 -2.96
N GLY A 88 5.87 2.85 -3.02
CA GLY A 88 5.11 2.07 -2.04
C GLY A 88 5.97 1.00 -1.36
N LEU A 89 5.62 0.71 -0.11
CA LEU A 89 6.03 -0.50 0.61
C LEU A 89 4.75 -1.15 1.10
N LEU A 90 4.17 -2.04 0.31
CA LEU A 90 2.75 -2.39 0.37
C LEU A 90 2.55 -3.89 0.49
N GLY A 91 1.57 -4.30 1.30
CA GLY A 91 1.22 -5.71 1.42
C GLY A 91 0.71 -6.27 0.10
N HIS A 92 -0.10 -5.48 -0.64
CA HIS A 92 -0.72 -5.94 -1.89
C HIS A 92 0.35 -6.38 -2.87
N TRP A 93 1.51 -5.71 -2.90
CA TRP A 93 2.58 -5.98 -3.85
C TRP A 93 3.31 -7.32 -3.61
N SER A 94 3.01 -8.03 -2.52
CA SER A 94 3.41 -9.43 -2.33
C SER A 94 2.67 -10.39 -3.26
N VAL A 95 1.53 -9.96 -3.80
CA VAL A 95 0.69 -10.69 -4.75
C VAL A 95 0.42 -9.81 -5.96
N TRP A 96 0.09 -10.40 -7.10
CA TRP A 96 -0.21 -9.63 -8.31
C TRP A 96 0.90 -8.63 -8.70
N THR A 97 2.16 -8.95 -8.36
CA THR A 97 3.29 -8.03 -8.39
C THR A 97 3.53 -7.47 -9.78
N ALA A 98 3.41 -8.28 -10.84
CA ALA A 98 3.61 -7.80 -12.21
C ALA A 98 2.53 -6.78 -12.62
N SER A 99 1.29 -6.98 -12.18
CA SER A 99 0.21 -6.01 -12.37
C SER A 99 0.44 -4.76 -11.53
N ALA A 100 0.85 -4.88 -10.27
CA ALA A 100 1.18 -3.76 -9.40
C ALA A 100 2.29 -2.86 -9.99
N ILE A 101 3.34 -3.44 -10.60
CA ILE A 101 4.39 -2.67 -11.28
C ILE A 101 3.83 -1.87 -12.46
N LYS A 102 2.98 -2.48 -13.30
CA LYS A 102 2.32 -1.75 -14.40
C LYS A 102 1.47 -0.59 -13.90
N GLN A 103 0.75 -0.78 -12.79
CA GLN A 103 -0.06 0.26 -12.17
C GLN A 103 0.82 1.39 -11.59
N PHE A 104 1.93 1.05 -10.92
CA PHE A 104 2.90 2.01 -10.42
C PHE A 104 3.47 2.90 -11.53
N GLU A 105 3.87 2.31 -12.66
CA GLU A 105 4.37 3.08 -13.81
C GLU A 105 3.29 4.01 -14.40
N ARG A 106 2.03 3.56 -14.46
CA ARG A 106 0.90 4.42 -14.87
C ARG A 106 0.70 5.60 -13.92
N CYS A 107 0.74 5.37 -12.59
CA CYS A 107 0.65 6.44 -11.59
C CYS A 107 1.80 7.42 -11.73
N LYS A 108 3.04 6.92 -11.87
CA LYS A 108 4.23 7.75 -12.07
C LYS A 108 4.14 8.60 -13.33
N ALA A 109 3.67 8.02 -14.45
CA ALA A 109 3.47 8.72 -15.71
C ALA A 109 2.29 9.72 -15.69
N ALA A 110 1.37 9.61 -14.72
CA ALA A 110 0.31 10.58 -14.49
C ALA A 110 0.78 11.78 -13.65
N ARG A 111 1.90 11.66 -12.93
CA ARG A 111 2.49 12.79 -12.19
C ARG A 111 2.86 13.91 -13.15
N HIS A 112 2.71 15.14 -12.69
CA HIS A 112 3.07 16.37 -13.41
C HIS A 112 2.24 16.66 -14.67
N LYS A 113 1.15 15.91 -14.90
CA LYS A 113 0.15 16.26 -15.90
C LYS A 113 -0.93 17.16 -15.28
N ASP A 114 -1.57 17.97 -16.11
CA ASP A 114 -2.66 18.85 -15.69
C ASP A 114 -3.94 18.08 -15.32
N SER A 115 -4.08 16.86 -15.84
CA SER A 115 -5.22 15.99 -15.58
C SER A 115 -4.80 14.55 -15.30
N VAL A 116 -5.60 13.89 -14.46
CA VAL A 116 -5.50 12.45 -14.19
C VAL A 116 -6.61 11.75 -14.97
N PRO A 117 -6.30 10.67 -15.72
CA PRO A 117 -7.33 9.89 -16.40
C PRO A 117 -8.37 9.35 -15.43
N ALA A 118 -9.65 9.48 -15.76
CA ALA A 118 -10.75 8.99 -14.92
C ALA A 118 -10.63 7.49 -14.63
N ASP A 119 -10.18 6.69 -15.60
CA ASP A 119 -9.96 5.26 -15.43
C ASP A 119 -8.86 4.93 -14.40
N LEU A 120 -7.87 5.81 -14.23
CA LEU A 120 -6.84 5.64 -13.20
C LEU A 120 -7.39 5.97 -11.81
N LEU A 121 -8.32 6.93 -11.71
CA LEU A 121 -9.06 7.21 -10.47
C LEU A 121 -10.02 6.07 -10.13
N ALA A 122 -10.72 5.52 -11.11
CA ALA A 122 -11.62 4.39 -10.92
C ALA A 122 -10.86 3.11 -10.49
N LEU A 123 -9.63 2.93 -11.00
CA LEU A 123 -8.78 1.82 -10.62
C LEU A 123 -8.42 1.82 -9.13
N ASP A 124 -8.28 3.00 -8.51
CA ASP A 124 -7.97 3.12 -7.08
C ASP A 124 -8.99 2.37 -6.21
N ALA A 125 -10.28 2.66 -6.41
CA ALA A 125 -11.36 1.99 -5.68
C ALA A 125 -11.40 0.47 -5.90
N ARG A 126 -11.07 0.01 -7.11
CA ARG A 126 -11.03 -1.42 -7.45
C ARG A 126 -9.88 -2.14 -6.74
N VAL A 127 -8.71 -1.50 -6.65
CA VAL A 127 -7.56 -2.04 -5.89
C VAL A 127 -7.88 -2.06 -4.40
N THR A 128 -8.53 -1.02 -3.87
CA THR A 128 -9.01 -1.01 -2.47
C THR A 128 -10.01 -2.12 -2.20
N ASP A 129 -10.93 -2.43 -3.12
CA ASP A 129 -11.86 -3.56 -2.97
C ASP A 129 -11.11 -4.91 -2.92
N CYS A 130 -10.12 -5.12 -3.79
CA CYS A 130 -9.25 -6.31 -3.73
C CYS A 130 -8.57 -6.42 -2.36
N ASN A 131 -8.02 -5.31 -1.87
CA ASN A 131 -7.36 -5.24 -0.57
C ASN A 131 -8.30 -5.49 0.60
N SER A 132 -9.58 -5.14 0.48
CA SER A 132 -10.56 -5.43 1.53
C SER A 132 -10.72 -6.94 1.76
N ALA A 133 -10.65 -7.74 0.69
CA ALA A 133 -10.71 -9.19 0.75
C ALA A 133 -9.36 -9.80 1.18
N PHE A 134 -8.24 -9.34 0.60
CA PHE A 134 -6.91 -9.88 0.91
C PHE A 134 -6.53 -9.63 2.36
N PHE A 135 -6.78 -8.42 2.86
CA PHE A 135 -6.42 -8.02 4.20
C PHE A 135 -7.53 -8.20 5.22
N ASP A 136 -8.62 -8.87 4.87
CA ASP A 136 -9.65 -9.26 5.83
C ASP A 136 -10.27 -8.08 6.61
N VAL A 137 -10.59 -7.00 5.90
CA VAL A 137 -11.11 -5.78 6.52
C VAL A 137 -12.40 -6.05 7.30
N ALA A 138 -13.25 -6.95 6.80
CA ALA A 138 -14.50 -7.35 7.45
C ALA A 138 -14.30 -7.95 8.85
N ASN A 139 -13.15 -8.58 9.10
CA ASN A 139 -12.79 -9.17 10.39
C ASN A 139 -11.61 -8.42 11.04
N ASN A 140 -11.51 -7.12 10.80
CA ASN A 140 -10.52 -6.23 11.41
C ASN A 140 -9.06 -6.73 11.23
N PHE A 141 -8.73 -7.16 10.01
CA PHE A 141 -7.38 -7.57 9.61
C PHE A 141 -6.86 -8.88 10.22
N HIS A 142 -7.72 -9.69 10.85
CA HIS A 142 -7.31 -10.94 11.47
C HIS A 142 -6.60 -11.89 10.48
N GLY A 143 -7.19 -12.10 9.30
CA GLY A 143 -6.63 -12.95 8.26
C GLY A 143 -5.73 -12.24 7.25
N CYS A 144 -5.11 -11.10 7.61
CA CYS A 144 -4.41 -10.28 6.63
C CYS A 144 -3.20 -10.96 5.97
N ILE A 145 -2.47 -11.78 6.71
CA ILE A 145 -1.34 -12.57 6.18
C ILE A 145 -1.87 -13.79 5.42
N ALA A 146 -2.81 -14.53 6.03
CA ALA A 146 -3.39 -15.74 5.44
C ALA A 146 -4.10 -15.45 4.10
N GLY A 147 -4.71 -14.28 3.94
CA GLY A 147 -5.35 -13.86 2.70
C GLY A 147 -4.35 -13.66 1.55
N CYS A 148 -3.20 -13.04 1.80
CA CYS A 148 -2.11 -12.98 0.84
C CYS A 148 -1.54 -14.37 0.54
N HIS A 149 -1.37 -15.22 1.56
CA HIS A 149 -0.96 -16.61 1.36
C HIS A 149 -1.95 -17.38 0.49
N GLU A 150 -3.26 -17.14 0.60
CA GLU A 150 -4.27 -17.80 -0.23
C GLU A 150 -4.14 -17.43 -1.70
N VAL A 151 -3.82 -16.17 -2.00
CA VAL A 151 -3.49 -15.75 -3.36
C VAL A 151 -2.21 -16.43 -3.85
N LEU A 152 -1.13 -16.43 -3.06
CA LEU A 152 0.13 -17.09 -3.43
C LEU A 152 -0.04 -18.61 -3.61
N ARG A 153 -0.90 -19.24 -2.80
CA ARG A 153 -1.25 -20.66 -2.91
C ARG A 153 -2.01 -20.95 -4.20
N ARG A 154 -2.96 -20.09 -4.60
CA ARG A 154 -3.65 -20.19 -5.90
C ARG A 154 -2.68 -20.07 -7.07
N GLN A 155 -1.67 -19.21 -6.96
CA GLN A 155 -0.60 -19.05 -7.94
C GLN A 155 0.39 -20.24 -7.95
N GLY A 156 0.33 -21.11 -6.94
CA GLY A 156 1.27 -22.22 -6.75
C GLY A 156 2.66 -21.79 -6.28
N LEU A 157 2.81 -20.57 -5.77
CA LEU A 157 4.04 -20.06 -5.15
C LEU A 157 4.15 -20.49 -3.68
N MET A 158 3.04 -20.85 -3.04
CA MET A 158 3.00 -21.44 -1.71
C MET A 158 2.22 -22.75 -1.72
N GLN A 159 2.60 -23.69 -0.85
CA GLN A 159 1.91 -24.99 -0.72
C GLN A 159 0.70 -24.95 0.23
N GLY A 160 0.61 -23.92 1.07
CA GLY A 160 -0.41 -23.81 2.12
C GLY A 160 -0.46 -22.40 2.69
N LEU A 161 -1.26 -22.23 3.74
CA LEU A 161 -1.59 -20.93 4.31
C LEU A 161 -0.93 -20.66 5.66
N TRP A 162 0.12 -21.40 5.98
CA TRP A 162 0.73 -21.40 7.31
C TRP A 162 1.24 -20.01 7.71
N CYS A 163 0.86 -19.58 8.91
CA CYS A 163 1.41 -18.42 9.58
C CYS A 163 2.39 -18.86 10.68
N LEU A 164 3.22 -17.92 11.16
CA LEU A 164 4.11 -18.18 12.29
C LEU A 164 3.32 -18.33 13.60
N ASP A 165 2.30 -17.50 13.77
CA ASP A 165 1.30 -17.70 14.82
C ASP A 165 0.33 -18.80 14.38
N PRO A 166 0.20 -19.91 15.13
CA PRO A 166 -0.71 -20.99 14.80
C PRO A 166 -2.20 -20.60 14.92
N ASP A 167 -2.51 -19.51 15.63
CA ASP A 167 -3.87 -18.99 15.78
C ASP A 167 -4.25 -18.03 14.63
N GLU A 168 -3.30 -17.64 13.77
CA GLU A 168 -3.57 -16.87 12.56
C GLU A 168 -4.01 -17.78 11.39
N GLY A 169 -5.05 -17.35 10.68
CA GLY A 169 -5.58 -18.07 9.53
C GLY A 169 -6.59 -17.24 8.75
N LEU A 170 -7.23 -17.86 7.74
CA LEU A 170 -8.34 -17.21 7.05
C LEU A 170 -9.53 -17.09 7.99
N SER A 171 -10.09 -15.89 8.12
CA SER A 171 -11.34 -15.69 8.85
C SER A 171 -12.53 -16.33 8.13
N PRO A 172 -13.62 -16.64 8.85
CA PRO A 172 -14.88 -17.05 8.23
C PRO A 172 -15.31 -16.06 7.15
N GLY A 173 -15.60 -16.55 5.94
CA GLY A 173 -16.03 -15.72 4.81
C GLY A 173 -14.91 -15.07 3.99
N GLN A 174 -13.67 -15.04 4.49
CA GLN A 174 -12.58 -14.35 3.78
C GLN A 174 -12.24 -15.01 2.45
N LYS A 175 -12.26 -16.35 2.38
CA LYS A 175 -11.99 -17.08 1.15
C LYS A 175 -13.03 -16.75 0.08
N GLU A 176 -14.29 -16.65 0.46
CA GLU A 176 -15.41 -16.31 -0.42
C GLU A 176 -15.29 -14.86 -0.93
N GLU A 177 -14.82 -13.94 -0.08
CA GLU A 177 -14.50 -12.57 -0.50
C GLU A 177 -13.32 -12.52 -1.47
N ILE A 178 -12.28 -13.33 -1.25
CA ILE A 178 -11.16 -13.48 -2.21
C ILE A 178 -11.71 -14.02 -3.54
N ASP A 179 -12.60 -15.01 -3.52
CA ASP A 179 -13.26 -15.52 -4.73
C ASP A 179 -14.09 -14.45 -5.44
N ARG A 180 -14.75 -13.57 -4.68
CA ARG A 180 -15.54 -12.45 -5.22
C ARG A 180 -14.64 -11.47 -5.97
N VAL A 181 -13.54 -11.01 -5.37
CA VAL A 181 -12.66 -10.02 -6.02
C VAL A 181 -11.91 -10.62 -7.22
N TYR A 182 -11.57 -11.91 -7.18
CA TYR A 182 -11.04 -12.62 -8.35
C TYR A 182 -12.00 -12.60 -9.54
N ARG A 183 -13.31 -12.73 -9.30
CA ARG A 183 -14.33 -12.64 -10.37
C ARG A 183 -14.57 -11.21 -10.82
N ALA A 184 -14.70 -10.28 -9.87
CA ALA A 184 -15.04 -8.88 -10.15
C ALA A 184 -13.89 -8.10 -10.79
N HIS A 185 -12.64 -8.48 -10.50
CA HIS A 185 -11.42 -7.75 -10.89
C HIS A 185 -10.36 -8.67 -11.50
N ALA A 186 -10.79 -9.67 -12.27
CA ALA A 186 -9.91 -10.65 -12.91
C ALA A 186 -8.78 -10.01 -13.76
N ASP A 187 -9.03 -8.85 -14.36
CA ASP A 187 -8.05 -8.07 -15.14
C ASP A 187 -6.90 -7.48 -14.30
N LEU A 188 -7.02 -7.47 -12.96
CA LEU A 188 -5.97 -6.98 -12.07
C LEU A 188 -4.99 -8.08 -11.65
N SER A 189 -5.40 -9.35 -11.75
CA SER A 189 -4.55 -10.48 -11.43
C SER A 189 -3.37 -10.62 -12.41
N ASP A 190 -2.25 -11.16 -11.92
CA ASP A 190 -1.12 -11.57 -12.75
C ASP A 190 -0.93 -13.10 -12.81
N ASP A 191 -1.96 -13.89 -12.45
CA ASP A 191 -1.84 -15.35 -12.36
C ASP A 191 -1.35 -16.01 -13.65
N ALA A 192 -1.76 -15.50 -14.82
CA ALA A 192 -1.28 -16.01 -16.11
C ALA A 192 0.22 -15.76 -16.31
N PHE A 193 0.71 -14.61 -15.84
CA PHE A 193 2.15 -14.30 -15.87
C PHE A 193 2.93 -15.19 -14.91
N VAL A 194 2.40 -15.42 -13.70
CA VAL A 194 3.02 -16.31 -12.72
C VAL A 194 3.04 -17.75 -13.25
N ALA A 195 1.92 -18.27 -13.75
CA ALA A 195 1.83 -19.63 -14.28
C ALA A 195 2.84 -19.89 -15.43
N ALA A 196 3.05 -18.90 -16.31
CA ALA A 196 4.00 -19.03 -17.42
C ALA A 196 5.49 -19.06 -16.99
N ASN A 197 5.81 -18.63 -15.76
CA ASN A 197 7.19 -18.48 -15.30
C ASN A 197 7.53 -19.27 -14.03
N ARG A 198 6.52 -19.74 -13.28
CA ARG A 198 6.68 -20.38 -11.97
C ARG A 198 7.68 -21.52 -11.98
N ASP A 199 7.54 -22.44 -12.92
CA ASP A 199 8.38 -23.65 -12.97
C ASP A 199 9.85 -23.30 -13.23
N LYS A 200 10.12 -22.18 -13.91
CA LYS A 200 11.49 -21.64 -14.08
C LYS A 200 12.03 -21.04 -12.78
N TRP A 201 11.19 -20.39 -11.97
CA TRP A 201 11.60 -19.74 -10.72
C TRP A 201 11.82 -20.74 -9.58
N LEU A 202 11.10 -21.86 -9.59
CA LEU A 202 11.14 -22.89 -8.55
C LEU A 202 12.04 -24.09 -8.91
N ALA A 203 12.74 -24.04 -10.05
CA ALA A 203 13.68 -25.05 -10.49
C ALA A 203 15.01 -25.00 -9.74
#